data_AF-A0A382FLW6-F1
#
_entry.id   AF-A0A382FLW6-F1
#
_cell.length_a   1.000
_cell.length_b   1.000
_cell.length_c   1.000
_cell.angle_alpha   90.00
_cell.angle_beta   90.00
_cell.angle_gamma   90.00
#
_symmetry.space_group_name_H-M   'P 1'
#
loop_
_entity.id
_entity.type
_entity.pdbx_description
1 polymer ?
#
loop_
_entity_poly.entity_id
_entity_poly.type
_entity_poly.pdbx_seq_one_letter_code
_entity_poly.pdbx_strand_id
1 'polypeptide(L)'
;PQVGNILLRSEYSSKYLHKIPLDVCGADSQGALGYMLAQLSNSLQVRGLDIHTAEIVSQVIVDPNDPAFENPSKFIGPPLTKEEASVLISESPDYSARFYKMTDKDEEIWRRVVPSPLPLGIVEIDIIEACYLSGNIPIAVGGGGIPVVRVAPKKNARGETYVCNYGISYNREISESEKSASVYKGVEGVIDKDLASSLLASLIMERTQKRRQLAPDMPAFEVELVILTSVDAVKLHFQEHNEESLSVLTLEKATSLYESGAFQEGSMGPKIKSMINFLKAGGKKAYITQVDLLQQTFSGEAGTTFIH
;
A
#
# COMPACT_ATOMS: atom_id res chain seq x y z
N PRO A 1 7.24 -8.57 4.96
CA PRO A 1 5.88 -8.64 4.38
C PRO A 1 5.40 -10.09 4.31
N GLN A 2 4.13 -10.37 4.63
CA GLN A 2 3.53 -11.71 4.60
C GLN A 2 3.62 -12.34 3.21
N VAL A 3 3.48 -11.51 2.16
CA VAL A 3 3.61 -11.91 0.76
C VAL A 3 4.94 -12.62 0.45
N GLY A 4 6.03 -12.26 1.13
CA GLY A 4 7.32 -12.93 0.93
C GLY A 4 7.31 -14.40 1.35
N ASN A 5 6.59 -14.74 2.42
CA ASN A 5 6.44 -16.13 2.85
C ASN A 5 5.50 -16.91 1.92
N ILE A 6 4.48 -16.27 1.36
CA ILE A 6 3.57 -16.88 0.38
C ILE A 6 4.34 -17.18 -0.91
N LEU A 7 5.14 -16.24 -1.38
CA LEU A 7 6.01 -16.42 -2.55
C LEU A 7 7.00 -17.57 -2.34
N LEU A 8 7.62 -17.67 -1.16
CA LEU A 8 8.49 -18.81 -0.85
C LEU A 8 7.76 -20.16 -0.85
N ARG A 9 6.51 -20.23 -0.36
CA ARG A 9 5.70 -21.45 -0.46
C ARG A 9 5.43 -21.82 -1.92
N SER A 10 5.14 -20.83 -2.76
CA SER A 10 4.97 -21.00 -4.21
C SER A 10 6.26 -21.53 -4.86
N GLU A 11 7.41 -20.97 -4.50
CA GLU A 11 8.72 -21.39 -5.02
C GLU A 11 9.11 -22.81 -4.57
N TYR A 12 8.94 -23.15 -3.29
CA TYR A 12 9.24 -24.49 -2.78
C TYR A 12 8.31 -25.58 -3.33
N SER A 13 7.06 -25.23 -3.61
CA SER A 13 6.08 -26.18 -4.19
C SER A 13 6.14 -26.27 -5.71
N SER A 14 6.96 -25.45 -6.38
CA SER A 14 7.03 -25.37 -7.86
C SER A 14 7.40 -26.67 -8.58
N LYS A 15 7.99 -27.64 -7.85
CA LYS A 15 8.24 -29.00 -8.38
C LYS A 15 6.96 -29.83 -8.57
N TYR A 16 5.89 -29.47 -7.87
CA TYR A 16 4.63 -30.22 -7.83
C TYR A 16 3.43 -29.38 -8.30
N LEU A 17 3.51 -28.06 -8.17
CA LEU A 17 2.44 -27.11 -8.48
C LEU A 17 2.96 -26.01 -9.40
N HIS A 18 2.04 -25.35 -10.11
CA HIS A 18 2.37 -24.13 -10.84
C HIS A 18 2.87 -23.04 -9.88
N LYS A 19 4.00 -22.42 -10.22
CA LYS A 19 4.53 -21.27 -9.49
C LYS A 19 3.61 -20.06 -9.69
N ILE A 20 3.01 -19.60 -8.61
CA ILE A 20 2.17 -18.40 -8.55
C ILE A 20 3.08 -17.15 -8.50
N PRO A 21 2.81 -16.13 -9.34
CA PRO A 21 3.59 -14.88 -9.36
C PRO A 21 3.29 -13.97 -8.17
N LEU A 22 4.14 -12.97 -7.97
CA LEU A 22 4.13 -12.10 -6.78
C LEU A 22 2.83 -11.29 -6.62
N ASP A 23 2.25 -10.80 -7.70
CA ASP A 23 0.98 -10.05 -7.70
C ASP A 23 -0.17 -10.92 -7.17
N VAL A 24 -0.25 -12.18 -7.61
CA VAL A 24 -1.24 -13.15 -7.12
C VAL A 24 -0.95 -13.56 -5.67
N CYS A 25 0.32 -13.71 -5.27
CA CYS A 25 0.67 -13.89 -3.86
C CYS A 25 0.22 -12.67 -3.01
N GLY A 26 0.25 -11.47 -3.60
CA GLY A 26 -0.33 -10.25 -3.03
C GLY A 26 -1.83 -10.40 -2.78
N ALA A 27 -2.57 -10.91 -3.76
CA ALA A 27 -4.01 -11.20 -3.64
C ALA A 27 -4.30 -12.22 -2.52
N ASP A 28 -3.56 -13.33 -2.46
CA ASP A 28 -3.69 -14.34 -1.39
C ASP A 28 -3.49 -13.72 -0.01
N SER A 29 -2.51 -12.82 0.11
CA SER A 29 -2.23 -12.13 1.37
C SER A 29 -3.37 -11.21 1.80
N GLN A 30 -4.06 -10.57 0.85
CA GLN A 30 -5.23 -9.74 1.14
C GLN A 30 -6.40 -10.58 1.63
N GLY A 31 -6.69 -11.72 0.99
CA GLY A 31 -7.76 -12.61 1.44
C GLY A 31 -7.52 -13.13 2.86
N ALA A 32 -6.32 -13.62 3.15
CA ALA A 32 -5.98 -14.15 4.46
C ALA A 32 -6.02 -13.09 5.58
N LEU A 33 -5.40 -11.92 5.36
CA LEU A 33 -5.38 -10.84 6.36
C LEU A 33 -6.74 -10.17 6.49
N GLY A 34 -7.44 -9.98 5.37
CA GLY A 34 -8.79 -9.45 5.35
C GLY A 34 -9.73 -10.29 6.21
N TYR A 35 -9.74 -11.61 5.98
CA TYR A 35 -10.55 -12.54 6.77
C TYR A 35 -10.28 -12.45 8.28
N MET A 36 -9.01 -12.35 8.68
CA MET A 36 -8.63 -12.20 10.09
C MET A 36 -9.12 -10.88 10.68
N LEU A 37 -8.98 -9.78 9.94
CA LEU A 37 -9.42 -8.46 10.38
C LEU A 37 -10.95 -8.33 10.42
N ALA A 38 -11.65 -8.97 9.49
CA ALA A 38 -13.10 -8.94 9.39
C ALA A 38 -13.81 -9.64 10.56
N GLN A 39 -13.08 -10.43 11.35
CA GLN A 39 -13.58 -10.91 12.64
C GLN A 39 -13.95 -9.76 13.61
N LEU A 40 -13.52 -8.53 13.32
CA LEU A 40 -14.05 -7.31 13.94
C LEU A 40 -15.58 -7.26 13.92
N SER A 41 -16.24 -7.76 12.87
CA SER A 41 -17.71 -7.86 12.81
C SER A 41 -18.29 -8.62 14.00
N ASN A 42 -17.66 -9.71 14.45
CA ASN A 42 -18.13 -10.43 15.65
C ASN A 42 -18.05 -9.54 16.89
N SER A 43 -16.96 -8.78 17.03
CA SER A 43 -16.75 -7.84 18.13
C SER A 43 -17.81 -6.73 18.14
N LEU A 44 -18.20 -6.23 16.96
CA LEU A 44 -19.24 -5.21 16.79
C LEU A 44 -20.64 -5.78 17.12
N GLN A 45 -20.95 -6.98 16.62
CA GLN A 45 -22.23 -7.64 16.85
C GLN A 45 -22.46 -7.98 18.33
N VAL A 46 -21.43 -8.43 19.06
CA VAL A 46 -21.52 -8.65 20.53
C VAL A 46 -21.80 -7.35 21.30
N ARG A 47 -21.45 -6.18 20.73
CA ARG A 47 -21.77 -4.86 21.29
C ARG A 47 -23.14 -4.32 20.86
N GLY A 48 -23.92 -5.10 20.12
CA GLY A 48 -25.21 -4.68 19.56
C GLY A 48 -25.10 -3.68 18.42
N LEU A 49 -23.93 -3.59 17.77
CA LEU A 49 -23.71 -2.73 16.62
C LEU A 49 -23.91 -3.54 15.33
N ASP A 50 -24.93 -3.18 14.56
CA ASP A 50 -25.21 -3.77 13.25
C ASP A 50 -24.32 -3.15 12.17
N ILE A 51 -23.01 -3.36 12.32
CA ILE A 51 -21.97 -2.86 11.42
C ILE A 51 -21.17 -4.07 10.94
N HIS A 52 -21.11 -4.27 9.64
CA HIS A 52 -20.33 -5.33 9.02
C HIS A 52 -19.02 -4.80 8.46
N THR A 53 -18.05 -5.70 8.35
CA THR A 53 -16.83 -5.47 7.60
C THR A 53 -16.97 -6.11 6.23
N ALA A 54 -16.33 -5.54 5.22
CA ALA A 54 -16.28 -6.12 3.88
C ALA A 54 -14.83 -6.12 3.39
N GLU A 55 -14.27 -7.31 3.17
CA GLU A 55 -12.96 -7.47 2.57
C GLU A 55 -13.03 -7.25 1.07
N ILE A 56 -12.37 -6.21 0.59
CA ILE A 56 -12.35 -5.84 -0.81
C ILE A 56 -10.95 -6.12 -1.35
N VAL A 57 -10.83 -7.19 -2.14
CA VAL A 57 -9.61 -7.45 -2.92
C VAL A 57 -9.37 -6.24 -3.80
N SER A 58 -8.24 -5.57 -3.57
CA SER A 58 -7.97 -4.24 -4.12
C SER A 58 -6.79 -4.27 -5.07
N GLN A 59 -7.00 -3.77 -6.28
CA GLN A 59 -5.98 -3.50 -7.29
C GLN A 59 -5.58 -2.02 -7.25
N VAL A 60 -4.27 -1.78 -7.32
CA VAL A 60 -3.71 -0.43 -7.27
C VAL A 60 -2.92 -0.19 -8.55
N ILE A 61 -3.30 0.88 -9.23
CA ILE A 61 -2.75 1.28 -10.53
C ILE A 61 -1.36 1.86 -10.30
N VAL A 62 -0.40 1.43 -11.10
CA VAL A 62 1.00 1.90 -11.07
C VAL A 62 1.46 2.28 -12.48
N ASP A 63 2.54 3.06 -12.59
CA ASP A 63 3.15 3.40 -13.89
C ASP A 63 3.94 2.19 -14.40
N PRO A 64 3.69 1.66 -15.62
CA PRO A 64 4.51 0.58 -16.18
C PRO A 64 5.99 0.95 -16.37
N ASN A 65 6.33 2.23 -16.38
CA ASN A 65 7.71 2.73 -16.51
C ASN A 65 8.28 3.26 -15.18
N ASP A 66 7.68 2.92 -14.04
CA ASP A 66 8.20 3.33 -12.73
C ASP A 66 9.65 2.82 -12.56
N PRO A 67 10.62 3.69 -12.22
CA PRO A 67 12.02 3.29 -12.03
C PRO A 67 12.21 2.17 -10.98
N ALA A 68 11.25 1.96 -10.09
CA ALA A 68 11.29 0.87 -9.12
C ALA A 68 11.29 -0.53 -9.76
N PHE A 69 10.82 -0.67 -11.00
CA PHE A 69 10.90 -1.95 -11.74
C PHE A 69 12.34 -2.28 -12.14
N GLU A 70 13.13 -1.27 -12.51
CA GLU A 70 14.56 -1.45 -12.84
C GLU A 70 15.44 -1.47 -11.59
N ASN A 71 15.02 -0.79 -10.52
CA ASN A 71 15.78 -0.65 -9.28
C ASN A 71 14.97 -1.15 -8.03
N PRO A 72 14.74 -2.47 -7.89
CA PRO A 72 13.99 -3.05 -6.77
C PRO A 72 14.58 -2.70 -5.41
N SER A 73 13.76 -2.22 -4.48
CA SER A 73 14.21 -1.75 -3.15
C SER A 73 13.40 -2.31 -1.97
N LYS A 74 12.22 -2.89 -2.21
CA LYS A 74 11.32 -3.31 -1.14
C LYS A 74 11.67 -4.68 -0.62
N PHE A 75 12.12 -4.76 0.63
CA PHE A 75 12.48 -6.02 1.27
C PHE A 75 11.28 -6.95 1.51
N ILE A 76 11.39 -8.19 1.05
CA ILE A 76 10.44 -9.28 1.29
C ILE A 76 11.15 -10.54 1.78
N GLY A 77 10.38 -11.47 2.35
CA GLY A 77 10.90 -12.78 2.77
C GLY A 77 11.85 -12.74 3.98
N PRO A 78 12.45 -13.89 4.32
CA PRO A 78 13.39 -14.06 5.42
C PRO A 78 14.76 -13.44 5.13
N PRO A 79 15.62 -13.28 6.16
CA PRO A 79 17.03 -12.95 5.98
C PRO A 79 17.79 -14.07 5.28
N LEU A 80 18.87 -13.69 4.60
CA LEU A 80 19.83 -14.55 3.91
C LEU A 80 21.25 -14.15 4.33
N THR A 81 22.17 -15.10 4.27
CA THR A 81 23.61 -14.81 4.23
C THR A 81 23.99 -14.19 2.89
N LYS A 82 25.16 -13.54 2.83
CA LYS A 82 25.70 -12.98 1.59
C LYS A 82 25.93 -14.06 0.54
N GLU A 83 26.39 -15.22 0.96
CA GLU A 83 26.68 -16.39 0.13
C GLU A 83 25.38 -16.93 -0.48
N GLU A 84 24.34 -17.16 0.34
CA GLU A 84 23.02 -17.61 -0.14
C GLU A 84 22.39 -16.61 -1.11
N ALA A 85 22.47 -15.31 -0.80
CA ALA A 85 21.96 -14.26 -1.68
C ALA A 85 22.69 -14.25 -3.03
N SER A 86 24.01 -14.42 -3.02
CA SER A 86 24.83 -14.46 -4.24
C SER A 86 24.48 -15.64 -5.14
N VAL A 87 24.29 -16.84 -4.55
CA VAL A 87 23.84 -18.03 -5.28
C VAL A 87 22.48 -17.79 -5.92
N LEU A 88 21.48 -17.34 -5.15
CA LEU A 88 20.13 -17.10 -5.67
C LEU A 88 20.09 -16.07 -6.80
N ILE A 89 20.85 -14.97 -6.70
CA ILE A 89 20.97 -13.97 -7.77
C ILE A 89 21.58 -14.59 -9.03
N SER A 90 22.59 -15.46 -8.90
CA SER A 90 23.23 -16.09 -10.06
C SER A 90 22.38 -17.17 -10.73
N GLU A 91 21.57 -17.91 -9.97
CA GLU A 91 20.76 -19.02 -10.47
C GLU A 91 19.40 -18.57 -11.02
N SER A 92 18.91 -17.40 -10.61
CA SER A 92 17.57 -16.90 -10.94
C SER A 92 17.61 -15.47 -11.50
N PRO A 93 17.38 -15.29 -12.82
CA PRO A 93 17.44 -13.96 -13.47
C PRO A 93 16.52 -12.91 -12.85
N ASP A 94 15.35 -13.32 -12.35
CA ASP A 94 14.34 -12.43 -11.77
C ASP A 94 14.52 -12.24 -10.25
N TYR A 95 15.59 -12.77 -9.67
CA TYR A 95 15.86 -12.68 -8.23
C TYR A 95 16.79 -11.51 -7.93
N SER A 96 16.33 -10.61 -7.06
CA SER A 96 17.12 -9.48 -6.57
C SER A 96 17.21 -9.55 -5.05
N ALA A 97 18.41 -9.29 -4.51
CA ALA A 97 18.62 -9.12 -3.08
C ALA A 97 19.57 -7.95 -2.80
N ARG A 98 19.44 -7.34 -1.62
CA ARG A 98 20.31 -6.27 -1.15
C ARG A 98 20.75 -6.50 0.28
N PHE A 99 21.88 -5.90 0.63
CA PHE A 99 22.31 -5.73 2.00
C PHE A 99 21.21 -5.05 2.81
N TYR A 100 20.91 -5.61 3.98
CA TYR A 100 19.87 -5.11 4.88
C TYR A 100 20.47 -4.48 6.14
N LYS A 101 21.34 -5.22 6.84
CA LYS A 101 22.07 -4.76 8.03
C LYS A 101 23.19 -5.72 8.42
N MET A 102 24.03 -5.31 9.38
CA MET A 102 24.97 -6.20 10.07
C MET A 102 24.30 -6.93 11.24
N THR A 103 24.79 -8.12 11.59
CA THR A 103 24.55 -8.77 12.88
C THR A 103 25.46 -8.20 13.97
N ASP A 104 25.19 -8.51 15.23
CA ASP A 104 26.06 -8.18 16.37
C ASP A 104 27.44 -8.90 16.31
N LYS A 105 27.61 -9.82 15.36
CA LYS A 105 28.85 -10.57 15.11
C LYS A 105 29.58 -10.11 13.85
N ASP A 106 29.25 -8.93 13.33
CA ASP A 106 29.81 -8.38 12.10
C ASP A 106 29.59 -9.26 10.86
N GLU A 107 28.45 -9.94 10.78
CA GLU A 107 28.04 -10.70 9.58
C GLU A 107 26.99 -9.91 8.79
N GLU A 108 27.07 -9.93 7.45
CA GLU A 108 26.10 -9.27 6.58
C GLU A 108 24.79 -10.05 6.50
N ILE A 109 23.66 -9.39 6.78
CA ILE A 109 22.32 -9.88 6.47
C ILE A 109 21.87 -9.31 5.15
N TRP A 110 21.52 -10.18 4.22
CA TRP A 110 20.90 -9.86 2.94
C TRP A 110 19.41 -10.21 2.95
N ARG A 111 18.63 -9.54 2.12
CA ARG A 111 17.21 -9.83 1.94
C ARG A 111 16.77 -9.65 0.50
N ARG A 112 15.82 -10.49 0.05
CA ARG A 112 15.18 -10.34 -1.25
C ARG A 112 14.52 -8.97 -1.36
N VAL A 113 14.69 -8.31 -2.49
CA VAL A 113 14.01 -7.06 -2.83
C VAL A 113 13.14 -7.25 -4.06
N VAL A 114 12.03 -6.51 -4.11
CA VAL A 114 11.10 -6.48 -5.24
C VAL A 114 10.77 -5.03 -5.62
N PRO A 115 10.26 -4.79 -6.84
CA PRO A 115 9.78 -3.47 -7.23
C PRO A 115 8.74 -2.94 -6.24
N SER A 116 8.81 -1.63 -5.95
CA SER A 116 7.83 -0.93 -5.12
C SER A 116 7.43 0.39 -5.80
N PRO A 117 6.67 0.30 -6.90
CA PRO A 117 6.23 1.45 -7.66
C PRO A 117 5.27 2.33 -6.85
N LEU A 118 5.14 3.59 -7.26
CA LEU A 118 4.23 4.54 -6.62
C LEU A 118 2.76 4.22 -6.97
N PRO A 119 1.84 4.26 -5.99
CA PRO A 119 0.42 4.06 -6.25
C PRO A 119 -0.18 5.30 -6.92
N LEU A 120 -0.92 5.10 -8.01
CA LEU A 120 -1.52 6.17 -8.83
C LEU A 120 -3.06 6.17 -8.81
N GLY A 121 -3.68 5.04 -8.49
CA GLY A 121 -5.13 4.93 -8.40
C GLY A 121 -5.57 3.60 -7.79
N ILE A 122 -6.84 3.50 -7.40
CA ILE A 122 -7.44 2.27 -6.85
C ILE A 122 -8.58 1.88 -7.78
N VAL A 123 -8.60 0.65 -8.27
CA VAL A 123 -9.61 0.19 -9.23
C VAL A 123 -10.97 0.06 -8.55
N GLU A 124 -11.03 -0.52 -7.35
CA GLU A 124 -12.26 -0.79 -6.61
C GLU A 124 -12.75 0.39 -5.76
N ILE A 125 -12.29 1.62 -6.04
CA ILE A 125 -12.62 2.80 -5.22
C ILE A 125 -14.13 3.07 -5.13
N ASP A 126 -14.90 2.81 -6.19
CA ASP A 126 -16.37 2.96 -6.18
C ASP A 126 -17.05 1.93 -5.27
N ILE A 127 -16.48 0.72 -5.15
CA ILE A 127 -16.98 -0.34 -4.27
C ILE A 127 -16.65 -0.03 -2.82
N ILE A 128 -15.44 0.46 -2.55
CA ILE A 128 -15.03 0.93 -1.22
C ILE A 128 -15.96 2.06 -0.77
N GLU A 129 -16.28 2.99 -1.68
CA GLU A 129 -17.23 4.07 -1.45
C GLU A 129 -18.63 3.59 -1.13
N ALA A 130 -19.18 2.70 -1.96
CA ALA A 130 -20.49 2.11 -1.68
C ALA A 130 -20.53 1.41 -0.30
N CYS A 131 -19.46 0.73 0.10
CA CYS A 131 -19.36 0.07 1.39
C CYS A 131 -19.46 1.06 2.56
N TYR A 132 -18.62 2.10 2.62
CA TYR A 132 -18.68 3.05 3.74
C TYR A 132 -19.94 3.91 3.71
N LEU A 133 -20.49 4.21 2.52
CA LEU A 133 -21.77 4.93 2.42
C LEU A 133 -22.95 4.11 2.94
N SER A 134 -22.86 2.78 2.90
CA SER A 134 -23.88 1.89 3.48
C SER A 134 -23.80 1.77 5.02
N GLY A 135 -22.83 2.43 5.66
CA GLY A 135 -22.60 2.33 7.11
C GLY A 135 -21.72 1.15 7.53
N ASN A 136 -21.14 0.42 6.56
CA ASN A 136 -20.24 -0.72 6.80
C ASN A 136 -18.77 -0.32 6.70
N ILE A 137 -17.87 -1.16 7.19
CA ILE A 137 -16.43 -0.88 7.27
C ILE A 137 -15.69 -1.63 6.15
N PRO A 138 -15.20 -0.94 5.10
CA PRO A 138 -14.37 -1.58 4.09
C PRO A 138 -12.98 -1.93 4.65
N ILE A 139 -12.51 -3.14 4.39
CA ILE A 139 -11.11 -3.56 4.58
C ILE A 139 -10.52 -3.69 3.18
N ALA A 140 -9.70 -2.72 2.79
CA ALA A 140 -9.20 -2.56 1.43
C ALA A 140 -7.70 -2.28 1.41
N VAL A 141 -7.10 -2.24 0.20
CA VAL A 141 -5.68 -1.95 -0.07
C VAL A 141 -4.72 -2.76 0.82
N GLY A 142 -5.10 -4.01 1.14
CA GLY A 142 -4.29 -4.90 1.96
C GLY A 142 -2.89 -5.08 1.37
N GLY A 143 -1.86 -4.88 2.19
CA GLY A 143 -0.46 -4.96 1.75
C GLY A 143 -0.02 -3.87 0.76
N GLY A 144 -0.84 -2.83 0.54
CA GLY A 144 -0.61 -1.79 -0.47
C GLY A 144 -1.41 -1.96 -1.76
N GLY A 145 -2.19 -3.05 -1.89
CA GLY A 145 -2.93 -3.39 -3.10
C GLY A 145 -2.14 -4.28 -4.06
N ILE A 146 -2.86 -4.95 -4.97
CA ILE A 146 -2.26 -5.74 -6.05
C ILE A 146 -1.83 -4.75 -7.15
N PRO A 147 -0.52 -4.63 -7.46
CA PRO A 147 -0.06 -3.70 -8.49
C PRO A 147 -0.56 -4.12 -9.87
N VAL A 148 -1.21 -3.18 -10.56
CA VAL A 148 -1.69 -3.35 -11.92
C VAL A 148 -1.31 -2.18 -12.81
N VAL A 149 -1.09 -2.45 -14.09
CA VAL A 149 -0.88 -1.42 -15.11
C VAL A 149 -2.07 -1.40 -16.06
N ARG A 150 -2.40 -0.20 -16.56
CA ARG A 150 -3.42 -0.04 -17.60
C ARG A 150 -2.91 -0.65 -18.91
N VAL A 151 -3.74 -1.47 -19.56
CA VAL A 151 -3.41 -2.10 -20.84
C VAL A 151 -3.77 -1.15 -21.97
N ALA A 152 -2.79 -0.77 -22.79
CA ALA A 152 -3.05 -0.05 -24.02
C ALA A 152 -3.70 -0.99 -25.06
N PRO A 153 -4.82 -0.61 -25.68
CA PRO A 153 -5.46 -1.43 -26.69
C PRO A 153 -4.65 -1.46 -27.99
N LYS A 154 -4.59 -2.63 -28.62
CA LYS A 154 -4.28 -2.75 -30.05
C LYS A 154 -5.54 -2.38 -30.83
N LYS A 155 -5.51 -1.25 -31.54
CA LYS A 155 -6.63 -0.76 -32.35
C LYS A 155 -6.61 -1.36 -33.75
N ASN A 156 -7.78 -1.72 -34.26
CA ASN A 156 -8.00 -2.05 -35.66
C ASN A 156 -9.28 -1.36 -36.18
N ALA A 157 -9.58 -1.49 -37.47
CA ALA A 157 -10.71 -0.81 -38.12
C ALA A 157 -12.10 -1.15 -37.53
N ARG A 158 -12.21 -2.16 -36.67
CA ARG A 158 -13.48 -2.65 -36.10
C ARG A 158 -13.49 -2.68 -34.57
N GLY A 159 -12.43 -2.24 -33.90
CA GLY A 159 -12.41 -2.23 -32.44
C GLY A 159 -11.03 -2.25 -31.78
N GLU A 160 -11.04 -2.64 -30.51
CA GLU A 160 -9.91 -2.66 -29.61
C GLU A 160 -9.68 -4.08 -29.06
N THR A 161 -8.42 -4.50 -29.06
CA THR A 161 -7.97 -5.74 -28.40
C THR A 161 -7.00 -5.41 -27.28
N TYR A 162 -7.30 -5.89 -26.07
CA TYR A 162 -6.49 -5.73 -24.87
C TYR A 162 -5.82 -7.06 -24.54
N VAL A 163 -4.50 -7.11 -24.59
CA VAL A 163 -3.73 -8.33 -24.28
C VAL A 163 -3.26 -8.26 -22.83
N CYS A 164 -3.73 -9.20 -22.00
CA CYS A 164 -3.47 -9.28 -20.57
C CYS A 164 -2.56 -10.48 -20.25
N ASN A 165 -2.39 -10.76 -18.95
CA ASN A 165 -1.59 -11.89 -18.47
C ASN A 165 -2.24 -13.23 -18.84
N TYR A 166 -1.45 -14.31 -18.77
CA TYR A 166 -1.94 -15.70 -18.92
C TYR A 166 -2.61 -16.01 -20.27
N GLY A 167 -2.23 -15.31 -21.34
CA GLY A 167 -2.81 -15.52 -22.67
C GLY A 167 -4.25 -15.03 -22.82
N ILE A 168 -4.76 -14.25 -21.86
CA ILE A 168 -6.12 -13.71 -21.90
C ILE A 168 -6.12 -12.43 -22.73
N SER A 169 -7.10 -12.31 -23.62
CA SER A 169 -7.32 -11.08 -24.39
C SER A 169 -8.80 -10.70 -24.38
N TYR A 170 -9.07 -9.40 -24.23
CA TYR A 170 -10.41 -8.84 -24.28
C TYR A 170 -10.60 -8.07 -25.59
N ASN A 171 -11.71 -8.30 -26.27
CA ASN A 171 -12.06 -7.60 -27.50
C ASN A 171 -13.29 -6.74 -27.27
N ARG A 172 -13.27 -5.50 -27.77
CA ARG A 172 -14.40 -4.58 -27.71
C ARG A 172 -14.58 -3.94 -29.08
N GLU A 173 -15.79 -4.05 -29.63
CA GLU A 173 -16.19 -3.25 -30.78
C GLU A 173 -16.46 -1.82 -30.31
N ILE A 174 -15.88 -0.82 -30.97
CA ILE A 174 -16.07 0.59 -30.63
C ILE A 174 -16.29 1.42 -31.89
N SER A 175 -17.13 2.46 -31.78
CA SER A 175 -17.18 3.54 -32.76
C SER A 175 -15.98 4.48 -32.60
N GLU A 176 -15.55 5.18 -33.67
CA GLU A 176 -14.36 6.05 -33.65
C GLU A 176 -14.39 7.16 -32.57
N SER A 177 -15.57 7.53 -32.08
CA SER A 177 -15.77 8.57 -31.06
C SER A 177 -15.73 8.08 -29.61
N GLU A 178 -15.67 6.77 -29.35
CA GLU A 178 -15.73 6.23 -28.00
C GLU A 178 -14.37 6.22 -27.29
N LYS A 179 -14.39 6.51 -25.98
CA LYS A 179 -13.21 6.34 -25.13
C LYS A 179 -12.87 4.87 -24.95
N SER A 180 -11.58 4.56 -25.00
CA SER A 180 -11.04 3.24 -24.70
C SER A 180 -11.44 2.78 -23.30
N ALA A 181 -11.66 1.47 -23.14
CA ALA A 181 -12.01 0.86 -21.86
C ALA A 181 -10.83 0.89 -20.88
N SER A 182 -11.16 0.86 -19.59
CA SER A 182 -10.18 0.69 -18.51
C SER A 182 -9.92 -0.80 -18.27
N VAL A 183 -8.95 -1.37 -18.99
CA VAL A 183 -8.49 -2.75 -18.79
C VAL A 183 -7.13 -2.74 -18.10
N TYR A 184 -6.93 -3.69 -17.18
CA TYR A 184 -5.75 -3.77 -16.34
C TYR A 184 -5.12 -5.16 -16.40
N LYS A 185 -3.81 -5.23 -16.11
CA LYS A 185 -3.09 -6.50 -15.92
C LYS A 185 -2.14 -6.38 -14.72
N GLY A 186 -1.95 -7.47 -14.00
CA GLY A 186 -1.02 -7.54 -12.88
C GLY A 186 0.43 -7.40 -13.33
N VAL A 187 1.26 -6.81 -12.46
CA VAL A 187 2.71 -6.71 -12.63
C VAL A 187 3.38 -7.11 -11.32
N GLU A 188 4.56 -7.71 -11.36
CA GLU A 188 5.21 -8.15 -10.12
C GLU A 188 5.82 -6.96 -9.36
N GLY A 189 5.32 -6.74 -8.15
CA GLY A 189 5.80 -5.70 -7.24
C GLY A 189 5.06 -5.74 -5.91
N VAL A 190 5.51 -4.94 -4.96
CA VAL A 190 4.83 -4.72 -3.68
C VAL A 190 4.79 -3.22 -3.43
N ILE A 191 3.59 -2.66 -3.51
CA ILE A 191 3.36 -1.23 -3.26
C ILE A 191 3.54 -0.94 -1.77
N ASP A 192 4.06 0.24 -1.45
CA ASP A 192 4.11 0.68 -0.07
C ASP A 192 2.70 0.93 0.49
N LYS A 193 2.34 0.17 1.54
CA LYS A 193 1.01 0.23 2.15
C LYS A 193 0.66 1.60 2.72
N ASP A 194 1.63 2.35 3.23
CA ASP A 194 1.40 3.65 3.86
C ASP A 194 1.10 4.69 2.76
N LEU A 195 1.85 4.65 1.65
CA LEU A 195 1.55 5.45 0.44
C LEU A 195 0.20 5.08 -0.19
N ALA A 196 -0.13 3.80 -0.29
CA ALA A 196 -1.42 3.34 -0.82
C ALA A 196 -2.60 3.79 0.07
N SER A 197 -2.42 3.76 1.40
CA SER A 197 -3.43 4.22 2.36
C SER A 197 -3.64 5.73 2.28
N SER A 198 -2.54 6.49 2.12
CA SER A 198 -2.59 7.93 1.86
C SER A 198 -3.34 8.24 0.56
N LEU A 199 -3.05 7.51 -0.52
CA LEU A 199 -3.79 7.65 -1.78
C LEU A 199 -5.29 7.37 -1.60
N LEU A 200 -5.66 6.28 -0.91
CA LEU A 200 -7.06 5.97 -0.64
C LEU A 200 -7.75 7.13 0.10
N ALA A 201 -7.12 7.64 1.16
CA ALA A 201 -7.66 8.75 1.94
C ALA A 201 -7.85 10.02 1.07
N SER A 202 -6.87 10.34 0.23
CA SER A 202 -6.98 11.45 -0.74
C SER A 202 -8.12 11.26 -1.73
N LEU A 203 -8.31 10.05 -2.28
CA LEU A 203 -9.42 9.75 -3.20
C LEU A 203 -10.78 9.85 -2.53
N ILE A 204 -10.91 9.43 -1.26
CA ILE A 204 -12.15 9.57 -0.48
C ILE A 204 -12.47 11.05 -0.24
N MET A 205 -11.47 11.88 0.08
CA MET A 205 -11.64 13.33 0.24
C MET A 205 -12.10 13.98 -1.07
N GLU A 206 -11.42 13.70 -2.18
CA GLU A 206 -11.77 14.22 -3.50
C GLU A 206 -13.22 13.85 -3.89
N ARG A 207 -13.60 12.58 -3.70
CA ARG A 207 -14.96 12.10 -3.97
C ARG A 207 -16.00 12.76 -3.07
N THR A 208 -15.70 12.92 -1.79
CA THR A 208 -16.59 13.60 -0.84
C THR A 208 -16.82 15.05 -1.24
N GLN A 209 -15.77 15.76 -1.69
CA GLN A 209 -15.91 17.13 -2.20
C GLN A 209 -16.78 17.18 -3.47
N LYS A 210 -16.53 16.31 -4.46
CA LYS A 210 -17.34 16.23 -5.69
C LYS A 210 -18.80 15.91 -5.40
N ARG A 211 -19.07 14.97 -4.48
CA ARG A 211 -20.44 14.59 -4.08
C ARG A 211 -21.19 15.76 -3.47
N ARG A 212 -20.53 16.55 -2.61
CA ARG A 212 -21.13 17.76 -2.01
C ARG A 212 -21.40 18.87 -3.02
N GLN A 213 -20.62 18.98 -4.09
CA GLN A 213 -20.91 19.94 -5.17
C GLN A 213 -22.20 19.57 -5.92
N LEU A 214 -22.48 18.27 -6.08
CA LEU A 214 -23.67 17.77 -6.77
C LEU A 214 -24.89 17.67 -5.85
N ALA A 215 -24.68 17.40 -4.56
CA ALA A 215 -25.73 17.27 -3.55
C ALA A 215 -25.27 17.93 -2.22
N PRO A 216 -25.47 19.26 -2.07
CA PRO A 216 -24.99 20.02 -0.91
C PRO A 216 -25.54 19.55 0.44
N ASP A 217 -26.72 18.93 0.43
CA ASP A 217 -27.41 18.43 1.63
C ASP A 217 -26.88 17.07 2.12
N MET A 218 -25.99 16.41 1.36
CA MET A 218 -25.38 15.16 1.81
C MET A 218 -24.40 15.39 2.96
N PRO A 219 -24.32 14.45 3.94
CA PRO A 219 -23.32 14.49 5.00
C PRO A 219 -21.90 14.59 4.43
N ALA A 220 -21.12 15.50 5.01
CA ALA A 220 -19.68 15.57 4.76
C ALA A 220 -18.99 14.47 5.55
N PHE A 221 -18.09 13.73 4.90
CA PHE A 221 -17.17 12.84 5.60
C PHE A 221 -15.92 13.61 5.96
N GLU A 222 -15.55 13.55 7.23
CA GLU A 222 -14.21 13.91 7.67
C GLU A 222 -13.30 12.70 7.46
N VAL A 223 -12.13 12.94 6.90
CA VAL A 223 -11.13 11.91 6.65
C VAL A 223 -9.90 12.28 7.47
N GLU A 224 -9.44 11.34 8.28
CA GLU A 224 -8.18 11.40 9.00
C GLU A 224 -7.36 10.14 8.65
N LEU A 225 -6.05 10.29 8.53
CA LEU A 225 -5.14 9.17 8.24
C LEU A 225 -4.43 8.75 9.52
N VAL A 226 -4.54 7.47 9.88
CA VAL A 226 -3.83 6.89 11.04
C VAL A 226 -2.90 5.78 10.55
N ILE A 227 -1.61 5.88 10.88
CA ILE A 227 -0.64 4.81 10.68
C ILE A 227 -0.27 4.23 12.04
N LEU A 228 -0.60 2.95 12.22
CA LEU A 228 -0.23 2.18 13.39
C LEU A 228 1.12 1.50 13.16
N THR A 229 2.06 1.69 14.08
CA THR A 229 3.44 1.20 14.01
C THR A 229 3.90 0.63 15.35
N SER A 230 5.14 0.14 15.43
CA SER A 230 5.73 -0.43 16.65
C SER A 230 6.48 0.59 17.51
N VAL A 231 6.47 1.86 17.12
CA VAL A 231 7.06 2.97 17.89
C VAL A 231 5.95 3.87 18.38
N ASP A 232 6.16 4.45 19.55
CA ASP A 232 5.22 5.34 20.23
C ASP A 232 5.01 6.64 19.47
N ALA A 233 6.06 7.23 18.88
CA ALA A 233 6.01 8.46 18.11
C ALA A 233 7.08 8.50 17.00
N VAL A 234 7.00 9.50 16.12
CA VAL A 234 8.08 9.87 15.20
C VAL A 234 9.20 10.53 15.98
N LYS A 235 10.45 10.16 15.69
CA LYS A 235 11.62 10.65 16.42
C LYS A 235 12.72 11.14 15.48
N LEU A 236 13.44 12.19 15.88
CA LEU A 236 14.73 12.57 15.32
C LEU A 236 15.84 11.84 16.07
N HIS A 237 16.98 11.62 15.40
CA HIS A 237 18.15 10.96 16.01
C HIS A 237 17.78 9.59 16.61
N PHE A 238 16.99 8.81 15.88
CA PHE A 238 16.42 7.56 16.36
C PHE A 238 17.52 6.57 16.77
N GLN A 239 17.42 6.03 17.98
CA GLN A 239 18.43 5.16 18.63
C GLN A 239 19.78 5.83 18.92
N GLU A 240 19.86 7.17 18.89
CA GLU A 240 21.02 7.94 19.33
C GLU A 240 20.79 8.53 20.74
N HIS A 241 21.84 9.02 21.37
CA HIS A 241 21.75 9.58 22.74
C HIS A 241 20.92 10.87 22.84
N ASN A 242 20.73 11.57 21.72
CA ASN A 242 19.97 12.81 21.58
C ASN A 242 18.63 12.58 20.86
N GLU A 243 18.04 11.39 20.98
CA GLU A 243 16.71 11.07 20.44
C GLU A 243 15.65 12.07 20.92
N GLU A 244 14.92 12.65 19.98
CA GLU A 244 13.86 13.63 20.24
C GLU A 244 12.53 13.14 19.66
N SER A 245 11.49 13.03 20.49
CA SER A 245 10.15 12.65 20.04
C SER A 245 9.36 13.86 19.57
N LEU A 246 8.76 13.76 18.39
CA LEU A 246 7.99 14.81 17.75
C LEU A 246 6.50 14.59 18.06
N SER A 247 5.91 15.41 18.93
CA SER A 247 4.49 15.30 19.29
C SER A 247 3.57 15.89 18.23
N VAL A 248 3.95 17.03 17.66
CA VAL A 248 3.17 17.73 16.62
C VAL A 248 4.08 18.16 15.48
N LEU A 249 3.67 17.87 14.25
CA LEU A 249 4.35 18.29 13.03
C LEU A 249 3.38 19.03 12.10
N THR A 250 3.71 20.28 11.77
CA THR A 250 3.04 21.00 10.69
C THR A 250 3.48 20.43 9.34
N LEU A 251 2.66 20.62 8.30
CA LEU A 251 3.01 20.23 6.93
C LEU A 251 4.36 20.80 6.50
N GLU A 252 4.62 22.06 6.81
CA GLU A 252 5.88 22.74 6.50
C GLU A 252 7.07 22.06 7.18
N LYS A 253 6.99 21.82 8.50
CA LYS A 253 8.08 21.21 9.26
C LYS A 253 8.29 19.74 8.88
N ALA A 254 7.23 18.98 8.66
CA ALA A 254 7.31 17.61 8.19
C ALA A 254 8.00 17.53 6.81
N THR A 255 7.65 18.44 5.89
CA THR A 255 8.26 18.51 4.55
C THR A 255 9.74 18.85 4.65
N SER A 256 10.11 19.87 5.44
CA SER A 256 11.50 20.28 5.63
C SER A 256 12.37 19.14 6.20
N LEU A 257 11.90 18.45 7.24
CA LEU A 257 12.62 17.31 7.84
C LEU A 257 12.74 16.12 6.89
N TYR A 258 11.70 15.87 6.09
CA TYR A 258 11.72 14.81 5.09
C TYR A 258 12.76 15.09 3.99
N GLU A 259 12.78 16.31 3.47
CA GLU A 259 13.72 16.75 2.42
C GLU A 259 15.17 16.81 2.91
N SER A 260 15.39 17.08 4.20
CA SER A 260 16.73 17.01 4.80
C SER A 260 17.24 15.59 5.04
N GLY A 261 16.44 14.56 4.74
CA GLY A 261 16.81 13.16 4.95
C GLY A 261 16.77 12.73 6.41
N ALA A 262 15.98 13.39 7.28
CA ALA A 262 15.95 13.08 8.71
C ALA A 262 15.35 11.70 9.04
N PHE A 263 14.69 11.03 8.09
CA PHE A 263 13.98 9.78 8.29
C PHE A 263 14.48 8.67 7.36
N GLN A 264 14.67 7.47 7.92
CA GLN A 264 15.17 6.31 7.19
C GLN A 264 14.21 5.83 6.08
N GLU A 265 14.71 5.72 4.83
CA GLU A 265 13.91 5.38 3.63
C GLU A 265 13.23 4.01 3.67
N GLY A 266 13.75 3.07 4.46
CA GLY A 266 13.20 1.71 4.59
C GLY A 266 12.11 1.53 5.65
N SER A 267 11.82 2.56 6.46
CA SER A 267 10.95 2.45 7.64
C SER A 267 10.06 3.68 7.84
N MET A 268 10.60 4.74 8.43
CA MET A 268 9.84 5.94 8.80
C MET A 268 9.65 6.88 7.61
N GLY A 269 10.60 6.95 6.66
CA GLY A 269 10.52 7.82 5.48
C GLY A 269 9.20 7.68 4.71
N PRO A 270 8.77 6.47 4.28
CA PRO A 270 7.50 6.28 3.60
C PRO A 270 6.27 6.72 4.40
N LYS A 271 6.30 6.55 5.74
CA LYS A 271 5.23 7.01 6.64
C LYS A 271 5.12 8.52 6.63
N ILE A 272 6.24 9.22 6.80
CA ILE A 272 6.26 10.69 6.76
C ILE A 272 5.81 11.19 5.39
N LYS A 273 6.31 10.60 4.30
CA LYS A 273 5.87 10.93 2.93
C LYS A 273 4.36 10.78 2.76
N SER A 274 3.78 9.69 3.28
CA SER A 274 2.34 9.44 3.21
C SER A 274 1.50 10.48 3.98
N MET A 275 1.99 10.93 5.14
CA MET A 275 1.38 11.99 5.95
C MET A 275 1.42 13.33 5.20
N ILE A 276 2.59 13.67 4.64
CA ILE A 276 2.78 14.88 3.82
C ILE A 276 1.84 14.88 2.61
N ASN A 277 1.77 13.76 1.88
CA ASN A 277 0.91 13.62 0.71
C ASN A 277 -0.58 13.80 1.07
N PHE A 278 -1.00 13.20 2.19
CA PHE A 278 -2.38 13.31 2.67
C PHE A 278 -2.73 14.74 3.07
N LEU A 279 -1.86 15.42 3.82
CA LEU A 279 -2.06 16.82 4.19
C LEU A 279 -2.08 17.74 2.95
N LYS A 280 -1.14 17.57 2.01
CA LYS A 280 -1.13 18.33 0.74
C LYS A 280 -2.40 18.13 -0.10
N ALA A 281 -3.07 16.98 0.03
CA ALA A 281 -4.34 16.69 -0.61
C ALA A 281 -5.55 17.35 0.10
N GLY A 282 -5.33 18.14 1.14
CA GLY A 282 -6.36 18.84 1.90
C GLY A 282 -6.80 18.13 3.19
N GLY A 283 -6.08 17.07 3.60
CA GLY A 283 -6.26 16.46 4.91
C GLY A 283 -5.89 17.44 6.02
N LYS A 284 -6.69 17.46 7.11
CA LYS A 284 -6.48 18.41 8.21
C LYS A 284 -5.60 17.84 9.32
N LYS A 285 -5.79 16.56 9.63
CA LYS A 285 -5.11 15.85 10.72
C LYS A 285 -4.76 14.44 10.31
N ALA A 286 -3.57 14.00 10.69
CA ALA A 286 -3.13 12.62 10.54
C ALA A 286 -2.22 12.21 11.69
N TYR A 287 -2.03 10.91 11.89
CA TYR A 287 -1.43 10.37 13.10
C TYR A 287 -0.46 9.23 12.80
N ILE A 288 0.67 9.22 13.50
CA ILE A 288 1.55 8.06 13.62
C ILE A 288 1.66 7.71 15.09
N THR A 289 1.32 6.47 15.44
CA THR A 289 1.38 5.98 16.82
C THR A 289 1.43 4.46 16.87
N GLN A 290 1.58 3.89 18.06
CA GLN A 290 1.35 2.47 18.29
C GLN A 290 -0.10 2.20 18.72
N VAL A 291 -0.56 0.96 18.49
CA VAL A 291 -1.96 0.56 18.70
C VAL A 291 -2.45 0.90 20.12
N ASP A 292 -1.63 0.63 21.13
CA ASP A 292 -2.01 0.79 22.54
C ASP A 292 -2.13 2.27 22.97
N LEU A 293 -1.53 3.20 22.22
CA LEU A 293 -1.56 4.65 22.52
C LEU A 293 -2.59 5.38 21.65
N LEU A 294 -3.41 4.69 20.86
CA LEU A 294 -4.30 5.33 19.89
C LEU A 294 -5.24 6.36 20.52
N GLN A 295 -5.88 6.02 21.64
CA GLN A 295 -6.79 6.93 22.35
C GLN A 295 -6.06 8.16 22.90
N GLN A 296 -4.87 7.98 23.49
CA GLN A 296 -4.01 9.06 23.99
C GLN A 296 -3.47 9.93 22.85
N THR A 297 -3.27 9.34 21.66
CA THR A 297 -2.83 10.07 20.48
C THR A 297 -3.92 11.02 19.99
N PHE A 298 -5.19 10.58 20.01
CA PHE A 298 -6.31 11.45 19.66
C PHE A 298 -6.54 12.59 20.66
N SER A 299 -6.20 12.41 21.94
CA SER A 299 -6.21 13.49 22.94
C SER A 299 -4.96 14.40 22.90
N GLY A 300 -3.94 14.05 22.09
CA GLY A 300 -2.70 14.81 21.98
C GLY A 300 -1.68 14.54 23.11
N GLU A 301 -1.88 13.47 23.89
CA GLU A 301 -1.02 13.08 25.01
C GLU A 301 0.10 12.12 24.61
N ALA A 302 -0.01 11.50 23.43
CA ALA A 302 0.96 10.54 22.90
C ALA A 302 1.03 10.61 21.36
N GLY A 303 1.96 9.85 20.76
CA GLY A 303 2.07 9.77 19.31
C GLY A 303 2.58 11.04 18.65
N THR A 304 2.51 11.05 17.32
CA THR A 304 2.78 12.22 16.50
C THR A 304 1.53 12.62 15.75
N THR A 305 1.07 13.85 15.97
CA THR A 305 -0.02 14.47 15.22
C THR A 305 0.54 15.34 14.10
N PHE A 306 0.10 15.09 12.88
CA PHE A 306 0.39 15.87 11.69
C PHE A 306 -0.76 16.83 11.43
N ILE A 307 -0.46 18.12 11.26
CA ILE A 307 -1.46 19.17 11.01
C ILE A 307 -1.10 19.97 9.77
N HIS A 308 -2.12 20.39 9.02
CA HIS A 308 -1.97 21.28 7.87
C HIS A 308 -1.58 22.71 8.29
#